data_AF-A0A349U3D5-F1
#
_entry.id   AF-A0A349U3D5-F1
#
_cell.length_a   1.000
_cell.length_b   1.000
_cell.length_c   1.000
_cell.angle_alpha   90.00
_cell.angle_beta   90.00
_cell.angle_gamma   90.00
#
_symmetry.space_group_name_H-M   'P 1'
#
loop_
_entity.id
_entity.type
_entity.pdbx_description
1 polymer ?
#
loop_
_entity_poly.entity_id
_entity_poly.type
_entity_poly.pdbx_seq_one_letter_code
_entity_poly.pdbx_strand_id
1 'polypeptide(L)'
;GADEKGVSESIKNILQPSGLLASYPRKAQFSAAILDGELGQLRNAAVYFSSIFLGIAALIELVMLGRMVKIQRLQIGTMKAIGYGSFQIMLHYTEYALAIGILGLLLGIFPGILFSASLSKLYASYFNLPEIIGGVNLQAIFYSIVLTLGVSAVAGLAASRGVLGVRPAESMRPVSPGKAGKVFLEKWALVWEKIDLSWKMCLRSVNRNRFRTAVTVLGVMFATGLLVLALFMNDTYTYMLNTFFTRDQLYDYFV
;
A
#
# COMPACT_ATOMS: atom_id res chain seq x y z
N GLY A 1 30.06 -14.43 1.38
CA GLY A 1 30.38 -14.82 -0.01
C GLY A 1 31.66 -15.61 0.03
N ALA A 2 31.62 -16.87 -0.37
CA ALA A 2 32.82 -17.69 -0.57
C ALA A 2 33.17 -17.70 -2.07
N ASP A 3 34.46 -17.83 -2.39
CA ASP A 3 34.95 -17.87 -3.77
C ASP A 3 34.43 -19.13 -4.48
N GLU A 4 33.53 -18.93 -5.44
CA GLU A 4 32.76 -19.98 -6.13
C GLU A 4 33.70 -20.94 -6.89
N LYS A 5 34.85 -20.45 -7.37
CA LYS A 5 35.87 -21.25 -8.05
C LYS A 5 36.71 -22.08 -7.06
N GLY A 6 37.16 -21.45 -5.98
CA GLY A 6 37.96 -22.14 -4.95
C GLY A 6 37.20 -23.25 -4.22
N VAL A 7 35.89 -23.06 -3.99
CA VAL A 7 35.02 -24.09 -3.41
C VAL A 7 34.76 -25.23 -4.40
N SER A 8 34.56 -24.93 -5.69
CA SER A 8 34.39 -25.95 -6.73
C SER A 8 35.64 -26.82 -6.90
N GLU A 9 36.84 -26.24 -6.89
CA GLU A 9 38.10 -26.99 -6.94
C GLU A 9 38.33 -27.85 -5.69
N SER A 10 38.04 -27.33 -4.51
CA SER A 10 38.16 -28.08 -3.25
C SER A 10 37.22 -29.30 -3.23
N ILE A 11 35.98 -29.11 -3.67
CA ILE A 11 34.97 -30.18 -3.79
C ILE A 11 35.38 -31.20 -4.86
N LYS A 12 35.97 -30.74 -5.98
CA LYS A 12 36.47 -31.61 -7.05
C LYS A 12 37.62 -32.50 -6.60
N ASN A 13 38.53 -31.98 -5.76
CA ASN A 13 39.64 -32.77 -5.21
C ASN A 13 39.17 -33.82 -4.19
N ILE A 14 38.13 -33.53 -3.40
CA ILE A 14 37.57 -34.48 -2.41
C ILE A 14 36.76 -35.58 -3.10
N LEU A 15 36.01 -35.26 -4.16
CA LEU A 15 35.10 -36.19 -4.85
C LEU A 15 35.70 -36.89 -6.08
N GLN A 16 36.97 -36.62 -6.41
CA GLN A 16 37.71 -37.30 -7.48
C GLN A 16 37.66 -38.85 -7.39
N PRO A 17 37.79 -39.48 -6.20
CA PRO A 17 37.71 -40.95 -6.07
C PRO A 17 36.31 -41.52 -6.31
N SER A 18 35.26 -40.70 -6.22
CA SER A 18 33.85 -41.13 -6.22
C SER A 18 33.10 -40.85 -7.52
N GLY A 19 33.79 -40.37 -8.56
CA GLY A 19 33.19 -40.12 -9.88
C GLY A 19 32.30 -38.88 -9.90
N LEU A 20 32.92 -37.69 -9.88
CA LEU A 20 32.19 -36.42 -10.04
C LEU A 20 31.73 -36.25 -11.50
N LEU A 21 30.43 -36.45 -11.76
CA LEU A 21 29.83 -36.32 -13.09
C LEU A 21 29.70 -34.85 -13.57
N ALA A 22 29.44 -33.90 -12.67
CA ALA A 22 29.39 -32.46 -12.98
C ALA A 22 29.44 -31.59 -11.72
N SER A 23 30.06 -30.40 -11.80
CA SER A 23 29.95 -29.33 -10.79
C SER A 23 29.16 -28.18 -11.41
N TYR A 24 27.95 -27.94 -10.92
CA TYR A 24 27.12 -26.82 -11.34
C TYR A 24 27.27 -25.66 -10.35
N PRO A 25 27.57 -24.43 -10.79
CA PRO A 25 27.52 -23.27 -9.92
C PRO A 25 26.10 -23.10 -9.37
N ARG A 26 25.95 -22.50 -8.18
CA ARG A 26 24.63 -22.34 -7.52
C ARG A 26 23.61 -21.68 -8.46
N LYS A 27 24.07 -20.71 -9.26
CA LYS A 27 23.23 -20.01 -10.26
C LYS A 27 22.69 -20.88 -11.38
N ALA A 28 23.31 -22.03 -11.66
CA ALA A 28 22.88 -22.98 -12.69
C ALA A 28 22.01 -24.13 -12.12
N GLN A 29 21.80 -24.16 -10.79
CA GLN A 29 20.91 -25.14 -10.16
C GLN A 29 19.45 -24.72 -10.32
N PHE A 30 18.62 -25.62 -10.87
CA PHE A 30 17.19 -25.37 -11.07
C PHE A 30 16.45 -25.01 -9.77
N SER A 31 16.78 -25.68 -8.67
CA SER A 31 16.24 -25.39 -7.33
C SER A 31 16.57 -23.98 -6.84
N ALA A 32 17.78 -23.49 -7.11
CA ALA A 32 18.19 -22.13 -6.77
C ALA A 32 17.48 -21.09 -7.64
N ALA A 33 17.29 -21.37 -8.93
CA ALA A 33 16.57 -20.48 -9.84
C ALA A 33 15.08 -20.33 -9.45
N ILE A 34 14.41 -21.42 -9.03
CA ILE A 34 13.03 -21.36 -8.51
C ILE A 34 12.98 -20.51 -7.25
N LEU A 35 13.85 -20.78 -6.28
CA LEU A 35 13.88 -20.06 -5.01
C LEU A 35 14.15 -18.55 -5.22
N ASP A 36 15.12 -18.20 -6.06
CA ASP A 36 15.42 -16.80 -6.39
C ASP A 36 14.24 -16.13 -7.11
N GLY A 37 13.55 -16.85 -8.01
CA GLY A 37 12.34 -16.39 -8.67
C GLY A 37 11.22 -16.08 -7.68
N GLU A 38 10.99 -16.97 -6.72
CA GLU A 38 9.93 -16.83 -5.72
C GLU A 38 10.23 -15.71 -4.70
N LEU A 39 11.47 -15.63 -4.21
CA LEU A 39 11.93 -14.52 -3.37
C LEU A 39 11.84 -13.17 -4.10
N GLY A 40 12.12 -13.16 -5.41
CA GLY A 40 11.94 -11.99 -6.26
C GLY A 40 10.47 -11.54 -6.34
N GLN A 41 9.55 -12.49 -6.51
CA GLN A 41 8.11 -12.22 -6.51
C GLN A 41 7.63 -11.69 -5.15
N LEU A 42 8.05 -12.31 -4.05
CA LEU A 42 7.73 -11.85 -2.69
C LEU A 42 8.26 -10.42 -2.44
N ARG A 43 9.48 -10.11 -2.89
CA ARG A 43 10.05 -8.77 -2.76
C ARG A 43 9.22 -7.74 -3.55
N ASN A 44 8.85 -8.07 -4.78
CA ASN A 44 8.04 -7.18 -5.61
C ASN A 44 6.65 -6.97 -5.00
N ALA A 45 6.00 -8.05 -4.56
CA ALA A 45 4.71 -7.98 -3.88
C ALA A 45 4.78 -7.10 -2.63
N ALA A 46 5.81 -7.28 -1.79
CA ALA A 46 6.01 -6.45 -0.60
C ALA A 46 6.11 -4.96 -0.97
N VAL A 47 6.93 -4.59 -1.96
CA VAL A 47 7.08 -3.19 -2.39
C VAL A 47 5.77 -2.62 -2.95
N TYR A 48 5.08 -3.34 -3.83
CA TYR A 48 3.84 -2.85 -4.45
C TYR A 48 2.70 -2.73 -3.44
N PHE A 49 2.45 -3.76 -2.64
CA PHE A 49 1.39 -3.72 -1.63
C PHE A 49 1.66 -2.65 -0.58
N SER A 50 2.88 -2.57 -0.03
CA SER A 50 3.22 -1.54 0.93
C SER A 50 3.05 -0.13 0.36
N SER A 51 3.48 0.11 -0.89
CA SER A 51 3.32 1.40 -1.54
C SER A 51 1.84 1.79 -1.74
N ILE A 52 1.01 0.84 -2.15
CA ILE A 52 -0.43 1.06 -2.34
C ILE A 52 -1.10 1.38 -1.00
N PHE A 53 -0.90 0.56 0.03
CA PHE A 53 -1.56 0.75 1.33
C PHE A 53 -1.10 2.04 2.03
N LEU A 54 0.19 2.35 1.98
CA LEU A 54 0.76 3.57 2.52
C LEU A 54 0.23 4.81 1.78
N GLY A 55 0.08 4.73 0.45
CA GLY A 55 -0.57 5.77 -0.34
C GLY A 55 -2.05 5.98 0.01
N ILE A 56 -2.81 4.89 0.17
CA ILE A 56 -4.22 4.95 0.59
C ILE A 56 -4.34 5.55 1.99
N ALA A 57 -3.47 5.14 2.94
CA ALA A 57 -3.43 5.69 4.28
C ALA A 57 -3.18 7.21 4.26
N ALA A 58 -2.19 7.67 3.48
CA ALA A 58 -1.90 9.09 3.29
C ALA A 58 -3.11 9.87 2.74
N LEU A 59 -3.82 9.31 1.76
CA LEU A 59 -5.01 9.95 1.18
C LEU A 59 -6.16 10.03 2.19
N ILE A 60 -6.38 8.98 2.97
CA ILE A 60 -7.41 8.96 4.02
C ILE A 60 -7.10 10.00 5.09
N GLU A 61 -5.86 10.04 5.57
CA GLU A 61 -5.37 11.01 6.55
C GLU A 61 -5.51 12.45 6.04
N LEU A 62 -5.11 12.70 4.79
CA LEU A 62 -5.28 13.98 4.12
C LEU A 62 -6.75 14.44 4.08
N VAL A 63 -7.66 13.55 3.68
CA VAL A 63 -9.10 13.86 3.58
C VAL A 63 -9.73 14.04 4.96
N MET A 64 -9.37 13.19 5.93
CA MET A 64 -9.91 13.22 7.29
C MET A 64 -9.47 14.50 8.02
N LEU A 65 -8.18 14.81 8.02
CA LEU A 65 -7.66 16.04 8.64
C LEU A 65 -8.15 17.29 7.91
N GLY A 66 -8.21 17.26 6.56
CA GLY A 66 -8.80 18.35 5.79
C GLY A 66 -10.28 18.58 6.12
N ARG A 67 -11.03 17.52 6.44
CA ARG A 67 -12.41 17.62 6.96
C ARG A 67 -12.43 18.19 8.38
N MET A 68 -11.53 17.74 9.25
CA MET A 68 -11.42 18.21 10.63
C MET A 68 -11.17 19.72 10.69
N VAL A 69 -10.21 20.22 9.89
CA VAL A 69 -9.92 21.67 9.76
C VAL A 69 -11.15 22.47 9.30
N LYS A 70 -11.96 21.92 8.40
CA LYS A 70 -13.19 22.58 7.94
C LYS A 70 -14.28 22.63 9.02
N ILE A 71 -14.45 21.55 9.77
CA ILE A 71 -15.42 21.46 10.87
C ILE A 71 -15.01 22.41 12.01
N GLN A 72 -13.72 22.41 12.35
CA GLN A 72 -13.16 23.19 13.44
C GLN A 72 -12.71 24.60 13.02
N ARG A 73 -13.22 25.10 11.89
CA ARG A 73 -12.84 26.41 11.35
C ARG A 73 -13.05 27.56 12.34
N LEU A 74 -14.13 27.49 13.14
CA LEU A 74 -14.43 28.51 14.15
C LEU A 74 -13.39 28.50 15.29
N GLN A 75 -13.00 27.32 15.76
CA GLN A 75 -11.96 27.15 16.79
C GLN A 75 -10.59 27.62 16.29
N ILE A 76 -10.25 27.33 15.03
CA ILE A 76 -9.03 27.84 14.40
C ILE A 76 -9.05 29.37 14.32
N GLY A 77 -10.21 29.94 13.98
CA GLY A 77 -10.43 31.39 13.92
C GLY A 77 -10.23 32.07 15.27
N THR A 78 -10.76 31.50 16.35
CA THR A 78 -10.59 32.04 17.71
C THR A 78 -9.14 31.94 18.18
N MET A 79 -8.45 30.82 17.93
CA MET A 79 -7.02 30.70 18.25
C MET A 79 -6.19 31.78 17.54
N LYS A 80 -6.42 32.02 16.25
CA LYS A 80 -5.74 33.10 15.52
C LYS A 80 -6.10 34.50 16.05
N ALA A 81 -7.34 34.71 16.50
CA ALA A 81 -7.77 36.00 17.08
C ALA A 81 -7.07 36.30 18.42
N ILE A 82 -6.74 35.27 19.19
CA ILE A 82 -6.01 35.37 20.47
C ILE A 82 -4.49 35.55 20.23
N GLY A 83 -4.02 35.41 18.99
CA GLY A 83 -2.62 35.67 18.61
C GLY A 83 -1.79 34.41 18.29
N TYR A 84 -2.40 33.23 18.20
CA TYR A 84 -1.67 32.03 17.78
C TYR A 84 -1.22 32.10 16.32
N GLY A 85 0.04 31.72 16.07
CA GLY A 85 0.60 31.66 14.74
C GLY A 85 -0.03 30.56 13.89
N SER A 86 -0.23 30.82 12.59
CA SER A 86 -0.81 29.82 11.68
C SER A 86 0.03 28.54 11.58
N PHE A 87 1.35 28.65 11.71
CA PHE A 87 2.27 27.51 11.73
C PHE A 87 2.10 26.64 12.97
N GLN A 88 1.90 27.24 14.15
CA GLN A 88 1.70 26.52 15.40
C GLN A 88 0.39 25.70 15.37
N ILE A 89 -0.67 26.29 14.83
CA ILE A 89 -1.94 25.59 14.62
C ILE A 89 -1.76 24.45 13.59
N MET A 90 -1.02 24.70 12.51
CA MET A 90 -0.73 23.69 11.49
C MET A 90 0.04 22.49 12.07
N LEU A 91 1.03 22.74 12.94
CA LEU A 91 1.79 21.72 13.63
C LEU A 91 0.89 20.88 14.55
N HIS A 92 0.01 21.53 15.32
CA HIS A 92 -0.94 20.84 16.19
C HIS A 92 -1.86 19.87 15.42
N TYR A 93 -2.36 20.26 14.26
CA TYR A 93 -3.13 19.35 13.40
C TYR A 93 -2.28 18.24 12.77
N THR A 94 -0.99 18.49 12.57
CA THR A 94 -0.05 17.47 12.07
C THR A 94 0.32 16.46 13.15
N GLU A 95 0.33 16.86 14.42
CA GLU A 95 0.51 15.93 15.56
C GLU A 95 -0.60 14.88 15.64
N TYR A 96 -1.85 15.24 15.30
CA TYR A 96 -2.93 14.26 15.17
C TYR A 96 -2.65 13.22 14.09
N ALA A 97 -2.09 13.66 12.96
CA ALA A 97 -1.66 12.81 11.86
C ALA A 97 -0.61 11.79 12.36
N LEU A 98 0.45 12.31 12.99
CA LEU A 98 1.53 11.51 13.56
C LEU A 98 1.05 10.55 14.64
N ALA A 99 0.13 10.96 15.51
CA ALA A 99 -0.44 10.09 16.55
C ALA A 99 -1.17 8.89 15.93
N ILE A 100 -1.98 9.12 14.89
CA ILE A 100 -2.66 8.03 14.16
C ILE A 100 -1.63 7.13 13.47
N GLY A 101 -0.61 7.72 12.85
CA GLY A 101 0.51 6.99 12.22
C GLY A 101 1.27 6.11 13.21
N ILE A 102 1.57 6.61 14.40
CA ILE A 102 2.27 5.85 15.47
C ILE A 102 1.40 4.69 15.96
N LEU A 103 0.10 4.91 16.17
CA LEU A 103 -0.81 3.83 16.56
C LEU A 103 -0.89 2.75 15.47
N GLY A 104 -1.01 3.14 14.21
CA GLY A 104 -0.99 2.22 13.07
C GLY A 104 0.33 1.44 12.96
N LEU A 105 1.46 2.12 13.20
CA LEU A 105 2.79 1.53 13.21
C LEU A 105 2.95 0.46 14.31
N LEU A 106 2.53 0.77 15.53
CA LEU A 106 2.56 -0.18 16.65
C LEU A 106 1.68 -1.41 16.37
N LEU A 107 0.47 -1.18 15.88
CA LEU A 107 -0.47 -2.23 15.51
C LEU A 107 -0.03 -3.02 14.27
N GLY A 108 0.83 -2.46 13.41
CA GLY A 108 1.34 -3.13 12.21
C GLY A 108 2.60 -3.96 12.47
N ILE A 109 3.55 -3.44 13.26
CA ILE A 109 4.82 -4.13 13.54
C ILE A 109 4.59 -5.43 14.30
N PHE A 110 3.73 -5.40 15.33
CA PHE A 110 3.50 -6.57 16.18
C PHE A 110 3.01 -7.81 15.40
N PRO A 111 1.88 -7.76 14.67
CA PRO A 111 1.45 -8.88 13.84
C PRO A 111 2.39 -9.11 12.64
N GLY A 112 3.05 -8.07 12.12
CA GLY A 112 4.01 -8.20 11.02
C GLY A 112 5.17 -9.13 11.37
N ILE A 113 5.75 -9.01 12.57
CA ILE A 113 6.81 -9.90 13.05
C ILE A 113 6.30 -11.33 13.20
N LEU A 114 5.10 -11.52 13.76
CA LEU A 114 4.50 -12.83 13.97
C LEU A 114 4.22 -13.56 12.64
N PHE A 115 3.64 -12.86 11.67
CA PHE A 115 3.38 -13.40 10.33
C PHE A 115 4.67 -13.67 9.56
N SER A 116 5.66 -12.77 9.64
CA SER A 116 6.95 -12.99 9.00
C SER A 116 7.64 -14.23 9.55
N ALA A 117 7.64 -14.44 10.86
CA ALA A 117 8.27 -15.62 11.46
C ALA A 117 7.56 -16.92 11.05
N SER A 118 6.22 -16.90 11.03
CA SER A 118 5.40 -18.04 10.61
C SER A 118 5.60 -18.38 9.14
N LEU A 119 5.63 -17.37 8.26
CA LEU A 119 5.83 -17.54 6.83
C LEU A 119 7.24 -18.06 6.53
N SER A 120 8.28 -17.50 7.17
CA SER A 120 9.65 -17.97 7.03
C SER A 120 9.80 -19.45 7.43
N LYS A 121 9.12 -19.88 8.50
CA LYS A 121 9.14 -21.29 8.92
C LYS A 121 8.47 -22.22 7.90
N LEU A 122 7.33 -21.80 7.33
CA LEU A 122 6.64 -22.55 6.29
C LEU A 122 7.52 -22.72 5.04
N TYR A 123 8.16 -21.63 4.59
CA TYR A 123 9.10 -21.67 3.47
C TYR A 123 10.34 -22.53 3.76
N ALA A 124 10.91 -22.44 4.97
CA ALA A 124 12.04 -23.27 5.35
C ALA A 124 11.70 -24.77 5.30
N SER A 125 10.51 -25.14 5.77
CA SER A 125 10.02 -26.52 5.68
C SER A 125 9.75 -26.96 4.24
N TYR A 126 9.17 -26.10 3.39
CA TYR A 126 8.87 -26.43 2.01
C TYR A 126 10.14 -26.65 1.17
N PHE A 127 11.15 -25.80 1.34
CA PHE A 127 12.42 -25.86 0.62
C PHE A 127 13.51 -26.70 1.31
N ASN A 128 13.21 -27.36 2.44
CA ASN A 128 14.17 -28.10 3.26
C ASN A 128 15.43 -27.29 3.61
N LEU A 129 15.24 -26.00 3.92
CA LEU A 129 16.34 -25.12 4.33
C LEU A 129 16.65 -25.32 5.83
N PRO A 130 17.91 -25.16 6.26
CA PRO A 130 18.26 -25.15 7.67
C PRO A 130 17.45 -24.07 8.42
N GLU A 131 16.85 -24.42 9.57
CA GLU A 131 15.83 -23.62 10.30
C GLU A 131 16.23 -22.18 10.74
N ILE A 132 17.42 -21.70 10.42
CA ILE A 132 18.00 -20.43 10.92
C ILE A 132 17.48 -19.18 10.14
N ILE A 133 16.38 -19.29 9.39
CA ILE A 133 15.83 -18.15 8.60
C ILE A 133 14.89 -17.26 9.45
N GLY A 134 14.56 -17.67 10.67
CA GLY A 134 13.73 -16.90 11.59
C GLY A 134 14.54 -15.81 12.32
N GLY A 135 14.50 -14.57 11.82
CA GLY A 135 15.11 -13.43 12.49
C GLY A 135 14.31 -12.14 12.26
N VAL A 136 14.20 -11.31 13.29
CA VAL A 136 13.60 -9.97 13.17
C VAL A 136 14.54 -9.10 12.34
N ASN A 137 14.10 -8.69 11.15
CA ASN A 137 14.88 -7.78 10.33
C ASN A 137 14.75 -6.34 10.86
N LEU A 138 15.72 -5.92 11.67
CA LEU A 138 15.77 -4.56 12.24
C LEU A 138 15.79 -3.47 11.16
N GLN A 139 16.41 -3.73 9.99
CA GLN A 139 16.41 -2.76 8.89
C GLN A 139 15.00 -2.56 8.34
N ALA A 140 14.24 -3.64 8.17
CA ALA A 140 12.85 -3.57 7.69
C ALA A 140 11.95 -2.79 8.67
N ILE A 141 12.15 -2.99 9.98
CA ILE A 141 11.45 -2.21 11.02
C ILE A 141 11.85 -0.74 10.95
N PHE A 142 13.14 -0.44 10.81
CA PHE A 142 13.59 0.95 10.69
C PHE A 142 12.97 1.65 9.48
N TYR A 143 12.97 1.00 8.31
CA TYR A 143 12.35 1.55 7.11
C TYR A 143 10.84 1.73 7.26
N SER A 144 10.13 0.81 7.94
CA SER A 144 8.69 0.96 8.14
C SER A 144 8.36 2.14 9.06
N ILE A 145 9.15 2.39 10.11
CA ILE A 145 9.01 3.55 11.00
C ILE A 145 9.22 4.84 10.21
N VAL A 146 10.34 4.95 9.47
CA VAL A 146 10.68 6.16 8.70
C VAL A 146 9.64 6.45 7.63
N LEU A 147 9.20 5.44 6.88
CA LEU A 147 8.19 5.62 5.83
C LEU A 147 6.84 6.02 6.41
N THR A 148 6.38 5.34 7.47
CA THR A 148 5.06 5.64 8.07
C THR A 148 5.04 7.05 8.64
N LEU A 149 6.04 7.42 9.45
CA LEU A 149 6.11 8.76 10.04
C LEU A 149 6.30 9.83 8.97
N GLY A 150 7.13 9.58 7.96
CA GLY A 150 7.35 10.51 6.86
C GLY A 150 6.06 10.78 6.08
N VAL A 151 5.30 9.73 5.79
CA VAL A 151 4.02 9.84 5.07
C VAL A 151 2.97 10.55 5.90
N SER A 152 2.81 10.20 7.17
CA SER A 152 1.87 10.89 8.06
C SER A 152 2.23 12.35 8.27
N ALA A 153 3.53 12.68 8.38
CA ALA A 153 3.98 14.07 8.43
C ALA A 153 3.63 14.84 7.14
N VAL A 154 3.93 14.26 5.97
CA VAL A 154 3.63 14.89 4.68
C VAL A 154 2.12 15.05 4.47
N ALA A 155 1.33 14.03 4.78
CA ALA A 155 -0.12 14.06 4.68
C ALA A 155 -0.73 15.08 5.66
N GLY A 156 -0.27 15.09 6.91
CA GLY A 156 -0.70 16.03 7.94
C GLY A 156 -0.38 17.48 7.59
N LEU A 157 0.83 17.77 7.13
CA LEU A 157 1.23 19.09 6.63
C LEU A 157 0.41 19.51 5.41
N ALA A 158 0.22 18.61 4.44
CA ALA A 158 -0.58 18.89 3.25
C ALA A 158 -2.05 19.17 3.59
N ALA A 159 -2.63 18.44 4.55
CA ALA A 159 -4.01 18.61 4.99
C ALA A 159 -4.22 19.93 5.74
N SER A 160 -3.26 20.26 6.60
CA SER A 160 -3.32 21.43 7.48
C SER A 160 -2.97 22.75 6.77
N ARG A 161 -2.48 22.73 5.52
CA ARG A 161 -2.34 23.94 4.67
C ARG A 161 -3.62 24.78 4.58
N GLY A 162 -4.79 24.14 4.67
CA GLY A 162 -6.08 24.84 4.72
C GLY A 162 -6.21 25.85 5.88
N VAL A 163 -5.45 25.66 6.97
CA VAL A 163 -5.40 26.56 8.12
C VAL A 163 -4.85 27.93 7.73
N LEU A 164 -3.87 28.00 6.81
CA LEU A 164 -3.25 29.26 6.38
C LEU A 164 -4.29 30.23 5.80
N GLY A 165 -5.27 29.72 5.07
CA GLY A 165 -6.34 30.52 4.46
C GLY A 165 -7.47 30.95 5.40
N VAL A 166 -7.49 30.49 6.66
CA VAL A 166 -8.55 30.85 7.61
C VAL A 166 -8.31 32.26 8.17
N ARG A 167 -9.20 33.20 7.84
CA ARG A 167 -9.27 34.55 8.40
C ARG A 167 -10.25 34.58 9.59
N PRO A 168 -9.87 35.11 10.77
CA PRO A 168 -10.70 35.12 11.99
C PRO A 168 -12.10 35.72 11.77
N ALA A 169 -12.17 36.86 11.09
CA ALA A 169 -13.43 37.56 10.81
C ALA A 169 -14.37 36.77 9.87
N GLU A 170 -13.82 35.93 8.98
CA GLU A 170 -14.62 35.09 8.07
C GLU A 170 -15.02 33.76 8.70
N SER A 171 -14.27 33.25 9.68
CA SER A 171 -14.59 32.02 10.42
C SER A 171 -15.73 32.19 11.43
N MET A 172 -16.02 33.42 11.85
CA MET A 172 -17.15 33.74 12.73
C MET A 172 -18.48 33.90 11.98
N ARG A 173 -18.46 33.94 10.64
CA ARG A 173 -19.68 33.94 9.82
C ARG A 173 -20.10 32.50 9.52
N PRO A 174 -21.42 32.22 9.44
CA PRO A 174 -21.90 30.91 9.01
C PRO A 174 -21.30 30.57 7.64
N VAL A 175 -20.91 29.30 7.46
CA VAL A 175 -20.30 28.82 6.23
C VAL A 175 -21.20 29.21 5.05
N SER A 176 -20.68 30.08 4.18
CA SER A 176 -21.39 30.45 2.96
C SER A 176 -21.61 29.19 2.14
N PRO A 177 -22.83 28.92 1.64
CA PRO A 177 -23.08 27.76 0.79
C PRO A 177 -22.13 27.82 -0.40
N GLY A 178 -21.31 26.77 -0.56
CA GLY A 178 -20.27 26.74 -1.58
C GLY A 178 -20.87 26.98 -2.97
N LYS A 179 -20.25 27.88 -3.74
CA LYS A 179 -20.67 28.25 -5.10
C LYS A 179 -21.02 26.99 -5.90
N ALA A 180 -22.23 26.93 -6.45
CA ALA A 180 -22.64 25.87 -7.36
C ALA A 180 -21.79 25.96 -8.63
N GLY A 181 -20.74 25.13 -8.71
CA GLY A 181 -19.88 25.06 -9.88
C GLY A 181 -20.61 24.43 -11.06
N LYS A 182 -20.61 25.12 -12.22
CA LYS A 182 -21.14 24.59 -13.48
C LYS A 182 -20.47 23.25 -13.82
N VAL A 183 -21.25 22.27 -14.27
CA VAL A 183 -20.76 20.94 -14.64
C VAL A 183 -20.41 20.95 -16.13
N PHE A 184 -19.31 20.30 -16.54
CA PHE A 184 -18.96 20.21 -17.96
C PHE A 184 -20.07 19.56 -18.81
N LEU A 185 -20.83 18.63 -18.23
CA LEU A 185 -21.98 17.98 -18.85
C LEU A 185 -23.19 18.91 -19.06
N GLU A 186 -23.26 20.09 -18.41
CA GLU A 186 -24.27 21.11 -18.73
C GLU A 186 -24.04 21.73 -20.13
N LYS A 187 -22.85 21.56 -20.72
CA LYS A 187 -22.57 22.00 -22.10
C LYS A 187 -23.17 21.06 -23.16
N TRP A 188 -23.55 19.83 -22.79
CA TRP A 188 -24.11 18.84 -23.71
C TRP A 188 -25.63 18.72 -23.48
N ALA A 189 -26.38 19.66 -24.08
CA ALA A 189 -27.83 19.82 -23.85
C ALA A 189 -28.65 18.54 -24.09
N LEU A 190 -28.33 17.79 -25.16
CA LEU A 190 -29.06 16.56 -25.54
C LEU A 190 -29.01 15.44 -24.49
N VAL A 191 -27.89 15.32 -23.77
CA VAL A 191 -27.72 14.33 -22.70
C VAL A 191 -28.24 14.89 -21.38
N TRP A 192 -28.04 16.19 -21.14
CA TRP A 192 -28.46 16.83 -19.90
C TRP A 192 -29.98 16.91 -19.76
N GLU A 193 -30.73 17.13 -20.83
CA GLU A 193 -32.19 17.17 -20.77
C GLU A 193 -32.81 15.82 -20.37
N LYS A 194 -32.23 14.71 -20.82
CA LYS A 194 -32.71 13.34 -20.56
C LYS A 194 -32.42 12.80 -19.15
N ILE A 195 -31.59 13.50 -18.38
CA ILE A 195 -31.19 13.05 -17.03
C ILE A 195 -32.16 13.60 -15.97
N ASP A 196 -32.62 12.73 -15.07
CA ASP A 196 -33.47 13.11 -13.93
C ASP A 196 -32.82 14.15 -13.00
N LEU A 197 -33.66 14.93 -12.32
CA LEU A 197 -33.22 15.99 -11.40
C LEU A 197 -32.26 15.46 -10.31
N SER A 198 -32.53 14.25 -9.80
CA SER A 198 -31.68 13.58 -8.80
C SER A 198 -30.27 13.32 -9.32
N TRP A 199 -30.13 12.82 -10.55
CA TRP A 199 -28.84 12.57 -11.17
C TRP A 199 -28.08 13.88 -11.49
N LYS A 200 -28.79 14.93 -11.93
CA LYS A 200 -28.22 16.27 -12.11
C LYS A 200 -27.62 16.82 -10.82
N MET A 201 -28.30 16.62 -9.68
CA MET A 201 -27.81 17.02 -8.36
C MET A 201 -26.59 16.21 -7.92
N CYS A 202 -26.57 14.89 -8.15
CA CYS A 202 -25.40 14.03 -7.91
C CYS A 202 -24.17 14.49 -8.71
N LEU A 203 -24.32 14.72 -10.01
CA LEU A 203 -23.25 15.17 -10.91
C LEU A 203 -22.69 16.55 -10.51
N ARG A 204 -23.55 17.48 -10.11
CA ARG A 204 -23.12 18.77 -9.53
C ARG A 204 -22.35 18.59 -8.23
N SER A 205 -22.77 17.67 -7.36
CA SER A 205 -22.08 17.37 -6.10
C SER A 205 -20.68 16.76 -6.31
N VAL A 206 -20.55 15.87 -7.29
CA VAL A 206 -19.26 15.28 -7.73
C VAL A 206 -18.34 16.37 -8.25
N ASN A 207 -18.83 17.22 -9.16
CA ASN A 207 -18.04 18.32 -9.72
C ASN A 207 -17.65 19.38 -8.68
N ARG A 208 -18.48 19.60 -7.65
CA ARG A 208 -18.18 20.52 -6.54
C ARG A 208 -17.06 19.99 -5.64
N ASN A 209 -16.97 18.67 -5.45
CA ASN A 209 -16.01 18.03 -4.55
C ASN A 209 -15.07 17.07 -5.29
N ARG A 210 -14.52 17.48 -6.45
CA ARG A 210 -13.74 16.62 -7.36
C ARG A 210 -12.67 15.80 -6.65
N PHE A 211 -11.91 16.45 -5.76
CA PHE A 211 -10.84 15.78 -5.01
C PHE A 211 -11.38 14.68 -4.09
N ARG A 212 -12.42 14.97 -3.30
CA ARG A 212 -13.05 13.99 -2.41
C ARG A 212 -13.63 12.82 -3.20
N THR A 213 -14.32 13.11 -4.31
CA THR A 213 -14.91 12.06 -5.14
C THR A 213 -13.83 11.19 -5.79
N ALA A 214 -12.74 11.78 -6.28
CA ALA A 214 -11.62 11.04 -6.84
C ALA A 214 -11.01 10.08 -5.80
N VAL A 215 -10.77 10.55 -4.57
CA VAL A 215 -10.25 9.69 -3.49
C VAL A 215 -11.21 8.55 -3.16
N THR A 216 -12.52 8.83 -3.07
CA THR A 216 -13.51 7.76 -2.80
C THR A 216 -13.59 6.73 -3.93
N VAL A 217 -13.52 7.18 -5.18
CA VAL A 217 -13.56 6.27 -6.35
C VAL A 217 -12.28 5.43 -6.40
N LEU A 218 -11.10 6.04 -6.19
CA LEU A 218 -9.84 5.31 -6.07
C LEU A 218 -9.90 4.27 -4.95
N GLY A 219 -10.39 4.65 -3.77
CA GLY A 219 -10.54 3.72 -2.65
C GLY A 219 -11.43 2.53 -2.98
N VAL A 220 -12.58 2.77 -3.64
CA VAL A 220 -13.48 1.70 -4.08
C VAL A 220 -12.82 0.81 -5.13
N MET A 221 -12.14 1.39 -6.14
CA MET A 221 -11.42 0.62 -7.16
C MET A 221 -10.32 -0.26 -6.57
N PHE A 222 -9.57 0.24 -5.59
CA PHE A 222 -8.57 -0.57 -4.89
C PHE A 222 -9.22 -1.68 -4.06
N ALA A 223 -10.31 -1.38 -3.33
CA ALA A 223 -11.02 -2.38 -2.54
C ALA A 223 -11.60 -3.51 -3.41
N THR A 224 -12.25 -3.16 -4.53
CA THR A 224 -12.78 -4.15 -5.47
C THR A 224 -11.65 -4.89 -6.19
N GLY A 225 -10.57 -4.21 -6.56
CA GLY A 225 -9.38 -4.84 -7.17
C GLY A 225 -8.72 -5.88 -6.25
N LEU A 226 -8.58 -5.58 -4.96
CA LEU A 226 -8.07 -6.52 -3.96
C LEU A 226 -9.00 -7.73 -3.79
N LEU A 227 -10.32 -7.51 -3.82
CA LEU A 227 -11.30 -8.60 -3.77
C LEU A 227 -11.17 -9.50 -5.00
N VAL A 228 -11.06 -8.93 -6.20
CA VAL A 228 -10.86 -9.69 -7.44
C VAL A 228 -9.56 -10.49 -7.39
N LEU A 229 -8.46 -9.90 -6.90
CA LEU A 229 -7.18 -10.62 -6.73
C LEU A 229 -7.31 -11.83 -5.78
N ALA A 230 -8.06 -11.68 -4.68
CA ALA A 230 -8.28 -12.78 -3.75
C ALA A 230 -9.09 -13.93 -4.37
N LEU A 231 -10.14 -13.61 -5.13
CA LEU A 231 -10.92 -14.62 -5.87
C LEU A 231 -10.07 -15.27 -6.97
N PHE A 232 -9.29 -14.48 -7.70
CA PHE A 232 -8.41 -14.95 -8.75
C PHE A 232 -7.37 -15.96 -8.25
N MET A 233 -6.85 -15.78 -7.03
CA MET A 233 -5.98 -16.79 -6.42
C MET A 233 -6.70 -18.13 -6.22
N ASN A 234 -7.95 -18.11 -5.76
CA ASN A 234 -8.75 -19.34 -5.58
C ASN A 234 -9.01 -20.05 -6.92
N ASP A 235 -9.35 -19.28 -7.96
CA ASP A 235 -9.52 -19.80 -9.31
C ASP A 235 -8.22 -20.39 -9.85
N THR A 236 -7.09 -19.72 -9.60
CA THR A 236 -5.76 -20.17 -10.04
C THR A 236 -5.37 -21.49 -9.37
N TYR A 237 -5.60 -21.65 -8.07
CA TYR A 237 -5.34 -22.93 -7.38
C TYR A 237 -6.18 -24.06 -7.96
N THR A 238 -7.47 -23.80 -8.22
CA THR A 238 -8.38 -24.80 -8.80
C THR A 238 -7.95 -25.19 -10.20
N TYR A 239 -7.58 -24.22 -11.02
CA TYR A 239 -7.09 -24.44 -12.38
C TYR A 239 -5.77 -25.21 -12.39
N MET A 240 -4.83 -24.87 -11.50
CA MET A 240 -3.54 -25.55 -11.38
C MET A 240 -3.72 -27.00 -10.97
N LEU A 241 -4.53 -27.29 -9.95
CA LEU A 241 -4.82 -28.66 -9.53
C LEU A 241 -5.50 -29.46 -10.66
N ASN A 242 -6.50 -28.87 -11.31
CA ASN A 242 -7.20 -29.55 -12.40
C ASN A 242 -6.23 -29.86 -13.56
N THR A 243 -5.41 -28.90 -13.98
CA THR A 243 -4.41 -29.11 -15.05
C THR A 243 -3.39 -30.18 -14.67
N PHE A 244 -2.87 -30.14 -13.44
CA PHE A 244 -1.89 -31.11 -12.97
C PHE A 244 -2.44 -32.54 -12.96
N PHE A 245 -3.67 -32.74 -12.46
CA PHE A 245 -4.29 -34.07 -12.36
C PHE A 245 -4.93 -34.57 -13.66
N THR A 246 -5.45 -33.68 -14.52
CA THR A 246 -6.19 -34.07 -15.74
C THR A 246 -5.41 -33.96 -17.04
N ARG A 247 -4.25 -33.28 -17.05
CA ARG A 247 -3.36 -33.25 -18.22
C ARG A 247 -2.00 -33.84 -17.92
N ASP A 248 -1.30 -33.31 -16.92
CA ASP A 248 0.12 -33.63 -16.76
C ASP A 248 0.36 -35.03 -16.21
N GLN A 249 -0.46 -35.48 -15.24
CA GLN A 249 -0.35 -36.83 -14.68
C GLN A 249 -0.83 -37.96 -15.60
N LEU A 250 -1.65 -37.66 -16.61
CA LEU A 250 -2.11 -38.67 -17.56
C LEU A 250 -1.01 -39.07 -18.55
N TYR A 251 0.15 -38.37 -18.56
CA TYR A 251 1.28 -38.62 -19.47
C TYR A 251 0.85 -38.78 -20.94
N ASP A 252 -0.25 -38.14 -21.33
CA ASP A 252 -0.79 -38.20 -22.68
C ASP A 252 0.01 -37.22 -23.55
N TYR A 253 1.30 -37.53 -23.75
CA TYR A 253 2.24 -36.81 -24.61
C TYR A 253 2.15 -37.29 -26.06
N PHE A 254 1.05 -37.93 -26.47
CA PHE A 254 0.80 -38.24 -27.87
C PHE A 254 0.13 -37.05 -28.56
N VAL A 255 0.99 -36.19 -29.11
CA VAL A 255 0.69 -35.44 -30.34
C VAL A 255 1.23 -36.26 -31.51
#